data_AF-A0A7J0DJ20-F1
#
_entry.id   AF-A0A7J0DJ20-F1
#
_cell.length_a   1.000
_cell.length_b   1.000
_cell.length_c   1.000
_cell.angle_alpha   90.00
_cell.angle_beta   90.00
_cell.angle_gamma   90.00
#
_symmetry.space_group_name_H-M   'P 1'
#
loop_
_entity.id
_entity.type
_entity.pdbx_description
1 polymer ?
#
loop_
_entity_poly.entity_id
_entity_poly.type
_entity_poly.pdbx_seq_one_letter_code
_entity_poly.pdbx_strand_id
1 'polypeptide(L)' 'MKAECCPLYCREDGDYMKCVSSGDKKLSPPCNCCLAGPGCTIYYNDGTSETCS' A
#
# COMPACT_ATOMS: atom_id res chain seq x y z
N MET A 1 -14.00 11.73 -11.48
CA MET A 1 -13.34 10.62 -10.75
C MET A 1 -13.19 9.43 -11.68
N LYS A 2 -11.96 8.95 -11.93
CA LYS A 2 -11.74 7.64 -12.56
C LYS A 2 -11.77 6.61 -11.43
N ALA A 3 -12.75 5.70 -11.44
CA ALA A 3 -12.72 4.55 -10.54
C ALA A 3 -11.76 3.53 -11.17
N GLU A 4 -10.61 3.32 -10.54
CA GLU A 4 -9.70 2.26 -10.94
C GLU A 4 -10.24 0.95 -10.39
N CYS A 5 -10.51 -0.01 -11.28
CA CYS A 5 -10.99 -1.31 -10.86
C CYS A 5 -9.80 -2.08 -10.28
N CYS A 6 -9.59 -1.95 -8.98
CA CYS A 6 -8.50 -2.64 -8.30
C CYS A 6 -8.88 -4.09 -8.05
N PRO A 7 -8.07 -5.06 -8.49
CA PRO A 7 -8.31 -6.45 -8.17
C PRO A 7 -8.19 -6.66 -6.66
N LEU A 8 -9.07 -7.49 -6.09
CA LEU A 8 -9.12 -7.78 -4.65
C LEU A 8 -8.18 -8.92 -4.25
N TYR A 9 -6.99 -8.99 -4.87
CA TYR A 9 -5.96 -9.90 -4.35
C TYR A 9 -5.23 -9.22 -3.20
N CYS A 10 -5.08 -9.94 -2.09
CA CYS A 10 -4.36 -9.47 -0.92
C CYS A 10 -3.02 -10.18 -0.88
N ARG A 11 -1.94 -9.40 -0.90
CA ARG A 11 -0.62 -9.91 -0.53
C ARG A 11 -0.61 -9.99 1.00
N GLU A 12 -0.75 -11.20 1.52
CA GLU A 12 -0.99 -11.48 2.95
C GLU A 12 0.17 -11.02 3.86
N ASP A 13 1.32 -10.67 3.27
CA ASP A 13 2.55 -10.35 3.99
C ASP A 13 2.69 -8.86 4.33
N GLY A 14 1.70 -8.01 4.01
CA GLY A 14 1.75 -6.58 4.32
C GLY A 14 1.76 -6.33 5.83
N ASP A 15 2.78 -5.64 6.34
CA ASP A 15 2.92 -5.29 7.77
C ASP A 15 2.35 -3.88 8.05
N TYR A 16 2.81 -2.88 7.30
CA TYR A 16 2.26 -1.51 7.37
C TYR A 16 2.49 -0.75 6.07
N MET A 17 1.74 0.34 5.91
CA MET A 17 1.89 1.28 4.81
C MET A 17 2.37 2.64 5.35
N LYS A 18 3.18 3.36 4.57
CA LYS A 18 3.39 4.81 4.72
C LYS A 18 3.04 5.50 3.43
N CYS A 19 2.33 6.62 3.49
CA CYS A 19 2.07 7.44 2.31
C CYS A 19 2.71 8.80 2.49
N VAL A 20 3.18 9.40 1.39
CA VAL A 20 3.77 10.74 1.40
C VAL A 20 2.81 11.77 2.03
N SER A 21 1.50 11.63 1.78
CA SER A 21 0.46 12.49 2.36
C SER A 21 0.30 12.34 3.88
N SER A 22 0.73 11.23 4.47
CA SER A 22 0.63 10.94 5.91
C SER A 22 1.97 11.05 6.65
N GLY A 23 3.05 11.35 5.93
CA GLY A 23 4.41 11.41 6.48
C GLY A 23 4.85 10.08 7.08
N ASP A 24 5.27 10.12 8.35
CA ASP A 24 5.80 8.96 9.07
C ASP A 24 4.75 8.06 9.75
N LYS A 25 3.47 8.36 9.57
CA LYS A 25 2.41 7.57 10.19
C LYS A 25 2.34 6.19 9.55
N LYS A 26 2.51 5.15 10.36
CA LYS A 26 2.24 3.76 9.98
C LYS A 26 0.72 3.58 9.88
N LEU A 27 0.25 3.28 8.69
CA LEU A 27 -1.15 2.97 8.40
C LEU A 27 -1.31 1.47 8.19
N SER A 28 -2.53 0.96 8.37
CA SER A 28 -2.83 -0.42 8.00
C SER A 28 -2.53 -0.63 6.52
N PRO A 29 -1.83 -1.73 6.18
CA PRO A 29 -1.48 -2.01 4.80
C PRO A 29 -2.75 -2.38 4.02
N PRO A 30 -2.94 -1.82 2.82
CA PRO A 30 -3.98 -2.28 1.91
C PRO A 30 -3.57 -3.62 1.28
N CYS A 31 -4.55 -4.33 0.70
CA CYS A 31 -4.31 -5.63 0.08
C CYS A 31 -3.29 -5.60 -1.10
N ASN A 32 -3.23 -4.48 -1.83
CA ASN A 32 -2.28 -4.28 -2.93
C ASN A 32 -2.08 -2.79 -3.23
N CYS A 33 -1.12 -2.48 -4.09
CA CYS A 33 -0.78 -1.11 -4.46
C CYS A 33 -1.90 -0.34 -5.18
N CYS A 34 -2.79 -1.02 -5.91
CA CYS A 34 -3.92 -0.34 -6.55
C CYS A 34 -4.86 0.25 -5.50
N LEU A 35 -5.08 -0.48 -4.39
CA LEU A 35 -5.89 0.00 -3.27
C LEU A 35 -5.16 1.02 -2.38
N ALA A 36 -3.83 0.98 -2.34
CA ALA A 36 -3.01 1.95 -1.59
C ALA A 36 -3.12 3.36 -2.19
N GLY A 37 -3.16 3.43 -3.52
CA GLY A 37 -3.08 4.68 -4.26
C GLY A 37 -1.65 5.18 -4.43
N PRO A 38 -1.47 6.20 -5.30
CA PRO A 38 -0.17 6.70 -5.70
C PRO A 38 0.55 7.42 -4.55
N GLY A 39 1.85 7.19 -4.43
CA GLY A 39 2.69 7.81 -3.39
C GLY A 39 2.57 7.14 -2.01
N CYS A 40 2.13 5.88 -1.99
CA CYS A 40 2.15 5.03 -0.81
C CYS A 40 3.21 3.94 -0.97
N THR A 41 3.85 3.56 0.12
CA THR A 41 4.82 2.47 0.21
C THR A 41 4.28 1.44 1.19
N ILE A 42 4.13 0.20 0.73
CA ILE A 42 3.75 -0.95 1.54
C ILE A 42 5.05 -1.62 2.00
N TYR A 43 5.17 -1.85 3.31
CA TYR A 43 6.25 -2.60 3.93
C TYR A 43 5.74 -3.98 4.30
N TYR A 44 6.51 -5.00 3.95
CA TYR A 44 6.15 -6.39 4.13
C TYR A 44 6.93 -7.01 5.29
N ASN A 45 6.39 -8.10 5.85
CA ASN A 45 6.98 -8.84 6.95
C ASN A 45 8.33 -9.49 6.60
N ASP A 46 8.59 -9.73 5.31
CA ASP A 46 9.87 -10.23 4.81
C ASP A 46 10.97 -9.15 4.75
N GLY A 47 10.65 -7.92 5.15
CA GLY A 47 11.55 -6.77 5.12
C GLY A 47 11.62 -6.07 3.76
N THR A 48 10.89 -6.55 2.75
CA THR A 48 10.78 -5.87 1.46
C THR A 48 9.79 -4.71 1.55
N SER A 49 9.85 -3.80 0.57
CA SER A 49 8.88 -2.71 0.45
C SER A 49 8.56 -2.42 -1.01
N GLU A 50 7.30 -2.11 -1.29
CA GLU A 50 6.83 -1.75 -2.62
C GLU A 50 6.23 -0.35 -2.60
N THR A 51 6.77 0.54 -3.43
CA THR A 51 6.22 1.89 -3.60
C THR A 51 5.21 1.88 -4.75
N CYS A 52 3.98 2.23 -4.42
CA CYS A 52 2.83 2.28 -5.30
C CYS A 52 2.84 3.60 -6.08
N SER A 53 2.87 3.49 -7.41
CA SER A 53 2.93 4.60 -8.37
C SER A 53 1.60 4.86 -9.04
#